data_AF-A0A7X1II34-F1
#
_entry.id   AF-A0A7X1II34-F1
#
_cell.length_a   1.000
_cell.length_b   1.000
_cell.length_c   1.000
_cell.angle_alpha   90.00
_cell.angle_beta   90.00
_cell.angle_gamma   90.00
#
_symmetry.space_group_name_H-M   'P 1'
#
loop_
_entity.id
_entity.type
_entity.pdbx_description
1 polymer ?
#
loop_
_entity_poly.entity_id
_entity_poly.type
_entity_poly.pdbx_seq_one_letter_code
_entity_poly.pdbx_strand_id
1 'polypeptide(L)'
;MAGVTPGSVDGTDDLDVCRQVAFRVARKGHSATVEVLSVVEDLLGEEAEYEFVVTFLEDLQNLVSHGLDVLRSADEIRLLLGPRNTICWDTLNAFWAAVADWRVRTGQPLQPAAPLLGVQDDHLRMLLWTTNRALPSGEKLGIADAVRYEKAGEPTIPGYSHIAVALRIAGQDGS
;
A
#
# COMPACT_ATOMS: atom_id res chain seq x y z
N MET A 1 -33.44 4.98 -30.20
CA MET A 1 -33.40 3.58 -29.71
C MET A 1 -31.94 3.21 -29.48
N ALA A 2 -31.67 2.65 -28.31
CA ALA A 2 -30.36 2.36 -27.75
C ALA A 2 -29.71 1.11 -28.37
N GLY A 3 -28.38 1.04 -28.24
CA GLY A 3 -27.54 -0.11 -28.54
C GLY A 3 -26.07 0.15 -28.19
N VAL A 4 -25.81 0.40 -26.90
CA VAL A 4 -24.48 0.35 -26.23
C VAL A 4 -24.27 -1.14 -25.85
N THR A 5 -23.09 -1.79 -25.90
CA THR A 5 -21.77 -1.37 -25.38
C THR A 5 -20.65 -2.27 -25.96
N PRO A 6 -19.44 -1.74 -26.22
CA PRO A 6 -18.19 -2.49 -26.14
C PRO A 6 -17.70 -2.51 -24.68
N GLY A 7 -17.62 -3.69 -24.09
CA GLY A 7 -17.09 -3.89 -22.75
C GLY A 7 -16.21 -5.13 -22.71
N SER A 8 -14.98 -5.01 -23.20
CA SER A 8 -13.89 -5.91 -22.78
C SER A 8 -13.02 -5.14 -21.79
N VAL A 9 -13.45 -5.13 -20.53
CA VAL A 9 -12.55 -4.81 -19.42
C VAL A 9 -11.95 -6.14 -19.01
N ASP A 10 -10.93 -6.59 -19.75
CA ASP A 10 -10.07 -7.70 -19.33
C ASP A 10 -8.87 -7.12 -18.56
N GLY A 11 -9.21 -6.36 -17.53
CA GLY A 11 -8.30 -5.69 -16.62
C GLY A 11 -8.75 -6.04 -15.22
N THR A 12 -8.35 -7.23 -14.76
CA THR A 12 -8.25 -7.43 -13.31
C THR A 12 -7.11 -6.49 -12.91
N ASP A 13 -7.47 -5.29 -12.42
CA ASP A 13 -6.58 -4.18 -12.08
C ASP A 13 -5.35 -4.73 -11.35
N ASP A 14 -4.13 -4.49 -11.84
CA ASP A 14 -2.89 -4.99 -11.23
C ASP A 14 -2.82 -4.63 -9.74
N LEU A 15 -3.47 -3.53 -9.35
CA LEU A 15 -3.65 -3.13 -7.95
C LEU A 15 -4.52 -4.11 -7.14
N ASP A 16 -5.59 -4.66 -7.71
CA ASP A 16 -6.40 -5.69 -7.06
C ASP A 16 -5.60 -6.99 -6.88
N VAL A 17 -4.79 -7.36 -7.89
CA VAL A 17 -3.86 -8.49 -7.78
C VAL A 17 -2.84 -8.25 -6.66
N CYS A 18 -2.21 -7.07 -6.58
CA CYS A 18 -1.31 -6.68 -5.49
C CYS A 18 -1.95 -6.88 -4.13
N ARG A 19 -3.16 -6.32 -3.92
CA ARG A 19 -3.88 -6.42 -2.65
C ARG A 19 -4.18 -7.86 -2.26
N GLN A 20 -4.65 -8.67 -3.21
CA GLN A 20 -4.96 -10.08 -2.97
C GLN A 20 -3.71 -10.87 -2.58
N VAL A 21 -2.58 -10.64 -3.28
CA VAL A 21 -1.32 -11.33 -2.99
C VAL A 21 -0.77 -10.86 -1.64
N ALA A 22 -0.75 -9.55 -1.37
CA ALA A 22 -0.34 -8.98 -0.08
C ALA A 22 -1.16 -9.55 1.09
N PHE A 23 -2.48 -9.66 0.93
CA PHE A 23 -3.35 -10.27 1.94
C PHE A 23 -3.00 -11.74 2.20
N ARG A 24 -2.75 -12.54 1.14
CA ARG A 24 -2.35 -13.95 1.29
C ARG A 24 -1.00 -14.08 1.98
N VAL A 25 -0.01 -13.27 1.59
CA VAL A 25 1.33 -13.22 2.20
C VAL A 25 1.27 -12.78 3.66
N ALA A 26 0.40 -11.83 4.01
CA ALA A 26 0.25 -11.35 5.38
C ALA A 26 -0.32 -12.42 6.32
N ARG A 27 -1.13 -13.38 5.84
CA ARG A 27 -1.81 -14.36 6.71
C ARG A 27 -0.84 -15.31 7.40
N LYS A 28 -1.01 -15.47 8.72
CA LYS A 28 -0.33 -16.54 9.46
C LYS A 28 -0.67 -17.90 8.86
N GLY A 29 0.36 -18.73 8.67
CA GLY A 29 0.22 -20.07 8.12
C GLY A 29 0.11 -20.15 6.59
N HIS A 30 0.20 -19.04 5.85
CA HIS A 30 0.34 -19.13 4.40
C HIS A 30 1.70 -19.73 4.02
N SER A 31 1.69 -20.92 3.42
CA SER A 31 2.88 -21.74 3.20
C SER A 31 3.87 -21.14 2.20
N ALA A 32 3.40 -20.34 1.25
CA ALA A 32 4.22 -19.79 0.16
C ALA A 32 4.78 -18.38 0.46
N THR A 33 4.72 -17.94 1.72
CA THR A 33 5.08 -16.55 2.08
C THR A 33 6.54 -16.24 1.73
N VAL A 34 7.45 -17.17 2.04
CA VAL A 34 8.89 -16.99 1.81
C VAL A 34 9.19 -16.99 0.30
N GLU A 35 8.55 -17.91 -0.43
CA GLU A 35 8.71 -18.04 -1.88
C GLU A 35 8.20 -16.80 -2.60
N VAL A 36 7.03 -16.26 -2.22
CA VAL A 36 6.51 -15.02 -2.80
C VAL A 36 7.45 -13.84 -2.50
N LEU A 37 7.92 -13.70 -1.26
CA LEU A 37 8.86 -12.62 -0.91
C LEU A 37 10.21 -12.78 -1.63
N SER A 38 10.65 -14.00 -1.94
CA SER A 38 11.84 -14.25 -2.77
C SER A 38 11.62 -13.82 -4.22
N VAL A 39 10.46 -14.10 -4.81
CA VAL A 39 10.12 -13.63 -6.17
C VAL A 39 10.09 -12.11 -6.21
N VAL A 40 9.50 -11.47 -5.20
CA VAL A 40 9.44 -10.01 -5.07
C VAL A 40 10.83 -9.40 -4.94
N GLU A 41 11.76 -10.06 -4.23
CA GLU A 41 13.17 -9.64 -4.11
C GLU A 41 13.89 -9.62 -5.48
N ASP A 42 13.61 -10.60 -6.33
CA ASP A 42 14.18 -10.68 -7.67
C ASP A 42 13.56 -9.61 -8.60
N LEU A 43 12.23 -9.48 -8.59
CA LEU A 43 11.49 -8.50 -9.41
C LEU A 43 11.85 -7.05 -9.05
N LEU A 44 12.20 -6.76 -7.80
CA LEU A 44 12.64 -5.42 -7.40
C LEU A 44 13.91 -4.96 -8.11
N GLY A 45 14.69 -5.90 -8.67
CA GLY A 45 15.85 -5.62 -9.52
C GLY A 45 15.49 -5.21 -10.95
N GLU A 46 14.24 -5.37 -11.37
CA GLU A 46 13.75 -5.10 -12.72
C GLU A 46 13.00 -3.77 -12.76
N GLU A 47 13.48 -2.83 -13.58
CA GLU A 47 12.89 -1.47 -13.68
C GLU A 47 11.41 -1.50 -14.08
N ALA A 48 11.02 -2.44 -14.95
CA ALA A 48 9.64 -2.59 -15.42
C ALA A 48 8.68 -3.03 -14.30
N GLU A 49 9.19 -3.71 -13.28
CA GLU A 49 8.39 -4.33 -12.21
C GLU A 49 8.44 -3.52 -10.91
N TYR A 50 9.27 -2.48 -10.86
CA TYR A 50 9.52 -1.68 -9.67
C TYR A 50 8.22 -1.12 -9.06
N GLU A 51 7.35 -0.52 -9.87
CA GLU A 51 6.09 0.07 -9.40
C GLU A 51 5.20 -1.00 -8.74
N PHE A 52 5.03 -2.15 -9.39
CA PHE A 52 4.24 -3.26 -8.87
C PHE A 52 4.79 -3.76 -7.54
N VAL A 53 6.11 -3.98 -7.45
CA VAL A 53 6.75 -4.47 -6.23
C VAL A 53 6.61 -3.48 -5.08
N VAL A 54 6.83 -2.19 -5.31
CA VAL A 54 6.69 -1.16 -4.28
C VAL A 54 5.23 -1.11 -3.78
N THR A 55 4.24 -1.15 -4.68
CA THR A 55 2.83 -1.21 -4.32
C THR A 55 2.51 -2.46 -3.50
N PHE A 56 2.99 -3.64 -3.90
CA PHE A 56 2.81 -4.86 -3.14
C PHE A 56 3.40 -4.76 -1.71
N LEU A 57 4.63 -4.25 -1.58
CA LEU A 57 5.31 -4.11 -0.30
C LEU A 57 4.60 -3.08 0.60
N GLU A 58 4.06 -2.02 0.02
CA GLU A 58 3.23 -1.06 0.75
C GLU A 58 1.92 -1.67 1.22
N ASP A 59 1.16 -2.34 0.34
CA ASP A 59 -0.09 -2.99 0.70
C ASP A 59 0.15 -3.98 1.86
N LEU A 60 1.26 -4.74 1.80
CA LEU A 60 1.67 -5.65 2.86
C LEU A 60 2.00 -4.91 4.17
N GLN A 61 2.76 -3.82 4.11
CA GLN A 61 3.06 -2.97 5.28
C GLN A 61 1.80 -2.44 5.95
N ASN A 62 0.88 -1.91 5.14
CA ASN A 62 -0.37 -1.33 5.61
C ASN A 62 -1.23 -2.42 6.26
N LEU A 63 -1.35 -3.60 5.64
CA LEU A 63 -2.05 -4.75 6.22
C LEU A 63 -1.51 -5.16 7.59
N VAL A 64 -0.20 -5.36 7.72
CA VAL A 64 0.39 -5.84 8.98
C VAL A 64 0.48 -4.75 10.05
N SER A 65 0.33 -3.47 9.68
CA SER A 65 0.28 -2.36 10.64
C SER A 65 -0.95 -2.40 11.54
N HIS A 66 -2.05 -3.03 11.11
CA HIS A 66 -3.30 -3.11 11.87
C HIS A 66 -3.23 -4.04 13.10
N GLY A 67 -2.15 -4.81 13.27
CA GLY A 67 -1.96 -5.66 14.46
C GLY A 67 -2.98 -6.80 14.59
N LEU A 68 -3.54 -7.27 13.48
CA LEU A 68 -4.57 -8.31 13.47
C LEU A 68 -3.99 -9.69 13.78
N ASP A 69 -4.60 -10.42 14.71
CA ASP A 69 -4.11 -11.74 15.15
C ASP A 69 -3.97 -12.77 14.03
N VAL A 70 -4.79 -12.67 12.98
CA VAL A 70 -4.78 -13.55 11.81
C VAL A 70 -3.65 -13.25 10.83
N LEU A 71 -3.04 -12.08 10.94
CA LEU A 71 -1.92 -11.63 10.11
C LEU A 71 -0.61 -11.73 10.90
N ARG A 72 0.49 -11.86 10.16
CA ARG A 72 1.84 -11.72 10.70
C ARG A 72 2.05 -10.27 11.15
N SER A 73 2.90 -10.08 12.15
CA SER A 73 3.35 -8.75 12.54
C SER A 73 4.30 -8.15 11.49
N ALA A 74 4.49 -6.83 11.52
CA ALA A 74 5.49 -6.16 10.70
C ALA A 74 6.90 -6.73 10.92
N ASP A 75 7.25 -7.06 12.16
CA ASP A 75 8.55 -7.65 12.52
C ASP A 75 8.69 -9.07 11.96
N GLU A 76 7.64 -9.88 12.04
CA GLU A 76 7.61 -11.23 11.46
C GLU A 76 7.81 -11.18 9.94
N ILE A 77 7.17 -10.25 9.23
CA ILE A 77 7.39 -10.06 7.80
C ILE A 77 8.82 -9.59 7.51
N ARG A 78 9.31 -8.60 8.27
CA ARG A 78 10.65 -8.03 8.09
C ARG A 78 11.74 -9.10 8.14
N LEU A 79 11.63 -10.08 9.04
CA LEU A 79 12.58 -11.19 9.17
C LEU A 79 12.63 -12.10 7.94
N LEU A 80 11.62 -12.05 7.07
CA LEU A 80 11.53 -12.88 5.85
C LEU A 80 12.00 -12.13 4.60
N LEU A 81 12.28 -10.83 4.70
CA LEU A 81 12.64 -10.02 3.54
C LEU A 81 14.10 -10.27 3.12
N GLY A 82 14.33 -10.32 1.82
CA GLY A 82 15.67 -10.20 1.25
C GLY A 82 16.24 -8.78 1.38
N PRO A 83 17.51 -8.57 0.99
CA PRO A 83 18.18 -7.30 1.15
C PRO A 83 17.52 -6.11 0.44
N ARG A 84 17.09 -6.26 -0.82
CA ARG A 84 16.43 -5.19 -1.58
C ARG A 84 15.06 -4.88 -1.02
N ASN A 85 14.28 -5.93 -0.72
CA ASN A 85 12.98 -5.79 -0.10
C ASN A 85 13.09 -5.10 1.26
N THR A 86 14.13 -5.39 2.05
CA THR A 86 14.38 -4.70 3.33
C THR A 86 14.63 -3.20 3.13
N ILE A 87 15.46 -2.83 2.14
CA ILE A 87 15.73 -1.42 1.82
C ILE A 87 14.45 -0.70 1.36
N CYS A 88 13.66 -1.34 0.49
CA CYS A 88 12.39 -0.79 0.04
C CYS A 88 11.39 -0.67 1.20
N TRP A 89 11.29 -1.68 2.04
CA TRP A 89 10.46 -1.68 3.24
C TRP A 89 10.83 -0.53 4.20
N ASP A 90 12.12 -0.32 4.44
CA ASP A 90 12.60 0.79 5.27
C ASP A 90 12.33 2.16 4.65
N THR A 91 12.46 2.25 3.33
CA THR A 91 12.15 3.46 2.57
C THR A 91 10.67 3.83 2.71
N LEU A 92 9.77 2.84 2.54
CA LEU A 92 8.33 3.00 2.77
C LEU A 92 8.01 3.39 4.22
N ASN A 93 8.65 2.75 5.21
CA ASN A 93 8.47 3.12 6.61
C ASN A 93 8.88 4.58 6.87
N ALA A 94 10.03 5.01 6.35
CA ALA A 94 10.52 6.38 6.51
C ALA A 94 9.57 7.40 5.87
N PHE A 95 9.03 7.10 4.69
CA PHE A 95 8.03 7.94 4.05
C PHE A 95 6.77 8.09 4.90
N TRP A 96 6.18 6.99 5.35
CA TRP A 96 4.96 7.06 6.16
C TRP A 96 5.18 7.72 7.53
N ALA A 97 6.38 7.58 8.11
CA ALA A 97 6.78 8.35 9.28
C ALA A 97 6.84 9.86 8.98
N ALA A 98 7.40 10.26 7.83
CA ALA A 98 7.45 11.65 7.43
C ALA A 98 6.05 12.25 7.17
N VAL A 99 5.13 11.47 6.58
CA VAL A 99 3.71 11.84 6.45
C VAL A 99 3.08 12.04 7.83
N ALA A 100 3.34 11.15 8.79
CA ALA A 100 2.85 11.27 10.17
C ALA A 100 3.36 12.56 10.83
N ASP A 101 4.67 12.82 10.74
CA ASP A 101 5.30 14.01 11.31
C ASP A 101 4.73 15.30 10.71
N TRP A 102 4.53 15.33 9.39
CA TRP A 102 3.91 16.47 8.72
C TRP A 102 2.47 16.70 9.17
N ARG A 103 1.66 15.64 9.36
CA ARG A 103 0.31 15.76 9.93
C ARG A 103 0.32 16.41 11.31
N VAL A 104 1.26 15.98 12.16
CA VAL A 104 1.46 16.57 13.50
C VAL A 104 1.87 18.04 13.39
N ARG A 105 2.86 18.38 12.55
CA ARG A 105 3.34 19.77 12.35
C ARG A 105 2.23 20.70 11.84
N THR A 106 1.34 20.22 10.98
CA THR A 106 0.25 21.01 10.40
C THR A 106 -1.00 21.09 11.28
N GLY A 107 -1.00 20.39 12.42
CA GLY A 107 -2.09 20.45 13.41
C GLY A 107 -3.41 19.85 12.94
N GLN A 108 -3.41 19.05 11.86
CA GLN A 108 -4.62 18.40 11.38
C GLN A 108 -4.82 17.06 12.12
N PRO A 109 -6.00 16.83 12.74
CA PRO A 109 -6.22 15.65 13.57
C PRO A 109 -6.16 14.37 12.75
N LEU A 110 -5.43 13.37 13.25
CA LEU A 110 -5.42 12.03 12.69
C LEU A 110 -6.74 11.31 13.03
N GLN A 111 -7.20 10.45 12.13
CA GLN A 111 -8.43 9.70 12.32
C GLN A 111 -8.12 8.38 13.04
N PRO A 112 -9.03 7.83 13.87
CA PRO A 112 -8.83 6.54 14.49
C PRO A 112 -8.80 5.41 13.45
N ALA A 113 -7.97 4.38 13.68
CA ALA A 113 -7.91 3.18 12.83
C ALA A 113 -9.05 2.19 13.13
N ALA A 114 -9.50 2.11 14.38
CA ALA A 114 -10.47 1.12 14.86
C ALA A 114 -11.74 0.98 14.00
N PRO A 115 -12.37 2.05 13.46
CA PRO A 115 -13.54 1.91 12.60
C PRO A 115 -13.29 1.09 11.33
N LEU A 116 -12.06 1.07 10.79
CA LEU A 116 -11.71 0.27 9.61
C LEU A 116 -11.81 -1.22 9.87
N LEU A 117 -11.59 -1.66 11.12
CA LEU A 117 -11.57 -3.07 11.48
C LEU A 117 -12.99 -3.65 11.62
N GLY A 118 -14.01 -2.80 11.74
CA GLY A 118 -15.41 -3.19 11.82
C GLY A 118 -16.11 -3.38 10.48
N VAL A 119 -15.44 -3.11 9.35
CA VAL A 119 -16.02 -3.21 8.00
C VAL A 119 -16.28 -4.68 7.66
N GLN A 120 -17.53 -5.01 7.34
CA GLN A 120 -17.98 -6.38 7.08
C GLN A 120 -17.88 -6.79 5.61
N ASP A 121 -17.93 -5.83 4.68
CA ASP A 121 -17.78 -6.12 3.26
C ASP A 121 -16.31 -6.48 2.97
N ASP A 122 -16.09 -7.69 2.46
CA ASP A 122 -14.74 -8.26 2.31
C ASP A 122 -13.86 -7.44 1.35
N HIS A 123 -14.45 -6.95 0.27
CA HIS A 123 -13.75 -6.16 -0.75
C HIS A 123 -13.40 -4.77 -0.23
N LEU A 124 -14.36 -4.06 0.36
CA LEU A 124 -14.14 -2.76 0.98
C LEU A 124 -13.14 -2.85 2.14
N ARG A 125 -13.20 -3.91 2.94
CA ARG A 125 -12.25 -4.16 4.01
C ARG A 125 -10.83 -4.34 3.48
N MET A 126 -10.64 -5.16 2.44
CA MET A 126 -9.33 -5.34 1.82
C MET A 126 -8.79 -4.02 1.30
N LEU A 127 -9.60 -3.26 0.56
CA LEU A 127 -9.25 -1.94 0.05
C LEU A 127 -8.84 -1.00 1.19
N LEU A 128 -9.64 -0.91 2.25
CA LEU A 128 -9.37 0.00 3.36
C LEU A 128 -8.13 -0.40 4.16
N TRP A 129 -7.90 -1.68 4.37
CA TRP A 129 -6.75 -2.15 5.15
C TRP A 129 -5.43 -1.98 4.40
N THR A 130 -5.42 -2.13 3.08
CA THR A 130 -4.18 -1.98 2.29
C THR A 130 -3.91 -0.51 1.94
N THR A 131 -4.92 0.36 1.91
CA THR A 131 -4.75 1.80 1.62
C THR A 131 -4.62 2.69 2.85
N ASN A 132 -4.73 2.12 4.05
CA ASN A 132 -4.57 2.84 5.32
C ASN A 132 -3.56 2.12 6.22
N ARG A 133 -2.65 2.91 6.78
CA ARG A 133 -1.66 2.49 7.75
C ARG A 133 -2.12 2.83 9.15
N ALA A 134 -2.17 1.85 10.05
CA ALA A 134 -2.36 2.10 11.46
C ALA A 134 -1.03 2.53 12.10
N LEU A 135 -1.10 3.54 12.97
CA LEU A 135 0.02 4.02 13.77
C LEU A 135 0.01 3.36 15.15
N PRO A 136 1.15 3.27 15.85
CA PRO A 136 1.23 2.73 17.21
C PRO A 136 0.30 3.41 18.22
N SER A 137 -0.05 4.67 17.97
CA SER A 137 -0.96 5.47 18.79
C SER A 137 -2.45 5.16 18.58
N GLY A 138 -2.79 4.33 17.59
CA GLY A 138 -4.16 3.87 17.29
C GLY A 138 -4.90 4.71 16.24
N GLU A 139 -4.32 5.82 15.79
CA GLU A 139 -4.76 6.56 14.61
C GLU A 139 -4.25 5.92 13.32
N LYS A 140 -4.73 6.44 12.19
CA LYS A 140 -4.34 5.99 10.86
C LYS A 140 -3.88 7.14 9.98
N LEU A 141 -3.05 6.78 9.02
CA LEU A 141 -2.79 7.54 7.81
C LEU A 141 -3.38 6.79 6.62
N GLY A 142 -3.92 7.52 5.66
CA GLY A 142 -4.36 6.93 4.41
C GLY A 142 -3.65 7.53 3.21
N ILE A 143 -3.91 6.96 2.04
CA ILE A 143 -3.46 7.51 0.75
C ILE A 143 -3.80 9.01 0.58
N ALA A 144 -4.92 9.47 1.13
CA ALA A 144 -5.30 10.88 1.09
C ALA A 144 -4.34 11.78 1.88
N ASP A 145 -3.71 11.27 2.94
CA ASP A 145 -2.72 12.00 3.72
C ASP A 145 -1.37 12.06 2.97
N ALA A 146 -0.96 10.95 2.36
CA ALA A 146 0.20 10.91 1.46
C ALA A 146 0.05 11.91 0.29
N VAL A 147 -1.11 11.95 -0.38
CA VAL A 147 -1.36 12.92 -1.46
C VAL A 147 -1.25 14.37 -0.99
N ARG A 148 -1.72 14.69 0.22
CA ARG A 148 -1.61 16.06 0.75
C ARG A 148 -0.17 16.40 1.15
N TYR A 149 0.57 15.44 1.69
CA TYR A 149 1.98 15.58 2.01
C TYR A 149 2.79 15.95 0.76
N GLU A 150 2.64 15.21 -0.33
CA GLU A 150 3.34 15.50 -1.59
C GLU A 150 2.92 16.84 -2.18
N LYS A 151 1.61 17.17 -2.16
CA LYS A 151 1.11 18.49 -2.63
C LYS A 151 1.66 19.68 -1.84
N ALA A 152 2.15 19.46 -0.61
CA ALA A 152 2.81 20.48 0.18
C ALA A 152 4.28 20.71 -0.24
N GLY A 153 4.79 19.98 -1.25
CA GLY A 153 6.16 20.08 -1.75
C GLY A 153 7.16 19.25 -0.93
N GLU A 154 6.67 18.28 -0.15
CA GLU A 154 7.51 17.42 0.68
C GLU A 154 8.14 16.28 -0.15
N PRO A 155 9.28 15.71 0.30
CA PRO A 155 10.00 14.66 -0.46
C PRO A 155 9.16 13.39 -0.70
N THR A 156 9.19 12.87 -1.91
CA THR A 156 8.53 11.61 -2.30
C THR A 156 9.53 10.44 -2.30
N ILE A 157 9.03 9.20 -2.35
CA ILE A 157 9.87 8.06 -2.70
C ILE A 157 10.05 8.03 -4.24
N PRO A 158 11.28 7.94 -4.78
CA PRO A 158 11.50 7.76 -6.21
C PRO A 158 10.75 6.53 -6.77
N GLY A 159 9.95 6.70 -7.82
CA GLY A 159 9.18 5.61 -8.44
C GLY A 159 7.93 5.16 -7.67
N TYR A 160 7.72 5.66 -6.44
CA TYR A 160 6.45 5.55 -5.74
C TYR A 160 5.55 6.68 -6.18
N SER A 161 4.50 6.38 -6.92
CA SER A 161 3.51 7.39 -7.22
C SER A 161 2.16 6.78 -7.49
N HIS A 162 1.46 6.49 -6.39
CA HIS A 162 0.01 6.55 -6.38
C HIS A 162 -0.49 7.89 -6.95
N ILE A 163 0.35 8.94 -6.95
CA ILE A 163 0.13 10.21 -7.64
C ILE A 163 0.33 10.12 -9.16
N ALA A 164 1.29 9.41 -9.72
CA ALA A 164 1.44 9.25 -11.18
C ALA A 164 0.28 8.40 -11.72
N VAL A 165 -0.13 7.36 -10.99
CA VAL A 165 -1.34 6.59 -11.30
C VAL A 165 -2.58 7.48 -11.13
N ALA A 166 -2.74 8.22 -10.03
CA ALA A 166 -3.89 9.09 -9.82
C ALA A 166 -3.93 10.31 -10.76
N LEU A 167 -2.80 10.87 -11.18
CA LEU A 167 -2.68 11.97 -12.15
C LEU A 167 -2.94 11.47 -13.58
N ARG A 168 -2.44 10.27 -13.93
CA ARG A 168 -2.75 9.59 -15.20
C ARG A 168 -4.24 9.28 -15.30
N ILE A 169 -4.86 8.80 -14.21
CA ILE A 169 -6.31 8.55 -14.13
C ILE A 169 -7.13 9.87 -14.12
N ALA A 170 -6.62 10.93 -13.48
CA ALA A 170 -7.27 12.25 -13.45
C ALA A 170 -7.06 13.09 -14.72
N GLY A 171 -6.36 12.56 -15.74
CA GLY A 171 -6.16 13.22 -17.03
C GLY A 171 -5.30 14.47 -16.97
N GLN A 172 -4.35 14.57 -16.03
CA GLN A 172 -3.46 15.74 -15.91
C GLN A 172 -2.09 15.56 -16.57
N ASP A 173 -1.97 14.67 -17.56
CA ASP A 173 -0.85 14.73 -18.50
C ASP A 173 -1.15 15.80 -19.56
N GLY A 174 -0.75 17.04 -19.25
CA GLY A 174 -0.93 18.17 -20.16
C GLY A 174 -0.28 19.46 -19.72
N SER A 175 1.06 19.52 -19.76
CA SER A 175 1.85 20.63 -20.33
C SER A 175 3.33 20.29 -20.39
#